data_AF-A0A3C1GGW3-F1
#
_entry.id   AF-A0A3C1GGW3-F1
#
_cell.length_a   1.000
_cell.length_b   1.000
_cell.length_c   1.000
_cell.angle_alpha   90.00
_cell.angle_beta   90.00
_cell.angle_gamma   90.00
#
_symmetry.space_group_name_H-M   'P 1'
#
loop_
_entity.id
_entity.type
_entity.pdbx_description
1 polymer ?
#
loop_
_entity_poly.entity_id
_entity_poly.type
_entity_poly.pdbx_seq_one_letter_code
_entity_poly.pdbx_strand_id
1 'polypeptide(L)'
;AGGAKEIAAVLGGHAASGVFSQVEVLPHAVAGGGLRVLATFGEARSEKLPEVPTLKAQGIVGVPPGPWQGIAAPRDLPAPQKATLVTAITRAAQEPSWQAFLQQNGLASHFLTGAGVDGFIKEETETLGALLKSVDITQ
;
A
#
# COMPACT_ATOMS: atom_id res chain seq x y z
N ALA A 1 3.11 9.35 12.28
CA ALA A 1 3.04 8.50 13.49
C ALA A 1 3.09 7.04 13.02
N GLY A 2 3.71 6.13 13.78
CA GLY A 2 4.10 4.81 13.29
C GLY A 2 3.26 3.70 13.91
N GLY A 3 2.65 2.85 13.07
CA GLY A 3 1.48 2.01 13.34
C GLY A 3 1.47 1.15 14.60
N ALA A 4 2.63 0.86 15.20
CA ALA A 4 2.72 0.11 16.45
C ALA A 4 2.03 0.80 17.64
N LYS A 5 2.09 2.14 17.73
CA LYS A 5 1.44 2.87 18.83
C LYS A 5 -0.07 2.88 18.67
N GLU A 6 -0.54 3.03 17.44
CA GLU A 6 -1.95 3.09 17.09
C GLU A 6 -2.62 1.72 17.24
N ILE A 7 -1.93 0.62 16.91
CA ILE A 7 -2.42 -0.74 17.21
C ILE A 7 -2.58 -0.95 18.72
N ALA A 8 -1.58 -0.55 19.52
CA ALA A 8 -1.67 -0.65 20.97
C ALA A 8 -2.82 0.20 21.55
N ALA A 9 -3.10 1.36 20.96
CA ALA A 9 -4.25 2.19 21.35
C ALA A 9 -5.58 1.47 21.11
N VAL A 10 -5.74 0.78 19.98
CA VAL A 10 -6.95 -0.01 19.69
C VAL A 10 -7.07 -1.22 20.62
N LEU A 11 -5.98 -1.99 20.78
CA LEU A 11 -5.95 -3.16 21.67
C LEU A 11 -6.23 -2.80 23.13
N GLY A 12 -5.73 -1.64 23.58
CA GLY A 12 -5.96 -1.13 24.94
C GLY A 12 -7.30 -0.40 25.14
N GLY A 13 -8.16 -0.33 24.12
CA GLY A 13 -9.46 0.34 24.19
C GLY A 13 -9.41 1.87 24.21
N HIS A 14 -8.24 2.48 23.96
CA HIS A 14 -8.09 3.93 23.86
C HIS A 14 -8.56 4.49 22.51
N ALA A 15 -8.73 3.62 21.50
CA ALA A 15 -9.34 3.94 20.22
C ALA A 15 -10.30 2.81 19.80
N ALA A 16 -11.44 3.17 19.19
CA ALA A 16 -12.44 2.19 18.78
C ALA A 16 -12.03 1.39 17.53
N SER A 17 -11.24 2.01 16.64
CA SER A 17 -10.81 1.43 15.36
C SER A 17 -9.58 2.17 14.83
N GLY A 18 -8.90 1.56 13.86
CA GLY A 18 -7.81 2.20 13.12
C GLY A 18 -7.62 1.57 11.74
N VAL A 19 -6.82 2.23 10.90
CA VAL A 19 -6.40 1.75 9.59
C VAL A 19 -4.91 1.44 9.67
N PHE A 20 -4.53 0.24 9.27
CA PHE A 20 -3.19 -0.31 9.46
C PHE A 20 -2.76 -1.11 8.23
N SER A 21 -1.45 -1.33 8.08
CA SER A 21 -0.99 -2.26 7.06
C SER A 21 -1.35 -3.71 7.44
N GLN A 22 -1.56 -4.56 6.43
CA GLN A 22 -1.93 -5.95 6.66
C GLN A 22 -0.87 -6.70 7.48
N VAL A 23 0.42 -6.42 7.25
CA VAL A 23 1.55 -7.04 7.98
C VAL A 23 1.46 -6.76 9.47
N GLU A 24 1.14 -5.51 9.84
CA GLU A 24 1.04 -5.12 11.25
C GLU A 24 -0.15 -5.78 11.95
N VAL A 25 -1.26 -6.02 11.23
CA VAL A 25 -2.50 -6.56 11.81
C VAL A 25 -2.50 -8.07 11.95
N LEU A 26 -1.89 -8.79 11.00
CA LEU A 26 -1.96 -10.26 10.94
C LEU A 26 -1.59 -10.97 12.26
N PRO A 27 -0.50 -10.60 12.97
CA PRO A 27 -0.17 -11.20 14.26
C PRO A 27 -1.27 -11.03 15.33
N HIS A 28 -1.99 -9.91 15.31
CA HIS A 28 -2.99 -9.57 16.32
C HIS A 28 -4.39 -10.04 15.97
N ALA A 29 -4.71 -10.16 14.68
CA ALA A 29 -6.01 -10.62 14.20
C ALA A 29 -6.12 -12.15 14.08
N VAL A 30 -5.07 -12.81 13.54
CA VAL A 30 -5.10 -14.24 13.23
C VAL A 30 -4.47 -15.08 14.35
N ALA A 31 -3.36 -14.63 14.93
CA ALA A 31 -2.64 -15.40 15.96
C ALA A 31 -3.04 -15.02 17.39
N GLY A 32 -3.39 -13.75 17.65
CA GLY A 32 -3.68 -13.24 19.00
C GLY A 32 -5.15 -13.01 19.36
N GLY A 33 -6.08 -13.02 18.38
CA GLY A 33 -7.52 -12.80 18.61
C GLY A 33 -7.92 -11.43 19.17
N GLY A 34 -6.99 -10.47 19.27
CA GLY A 34 -7.19 -9.18 19.92
C GLY A 34 -7.77 -8.10 19.00
N LEU A 35 -7.70 -8.30 17.68
CA LEU A 35 -8.27 -7.39 16.68
C LEU A 35 -9.25 -8.11 15.77
N ARG A 36 -10.38 -7.46 15.48
CA ARG A 36 -11.31 -7.88 14.43
C ARG A 36 -11.08 -7.03 13.18
N VAL A 37 -10.66 -7.66 12.09
CA VAL A 37 -10.51 -7.00 10.79
C VAL A 37 -11.88 -6.85 10.13
N LEU A 38 -12.27 -5.61 9.78
CA LEU A 38 -13.60 -5.30 9.25
C LEU A 38 -13.65 -5.30 7.72
N ALA A 39 -12.59 -4.80 7.09
CA ALA A 39 -12.46 -4.74 5.64
C ALA A 39 -10.98 -4.63 5.24
N THR A 40 -10.68 -4.95 3.98
CA THR A 40 -9.40 -4.63 3.33
C THR A 40 -9.59 -3.61 2.20
N PHE A 41 -8.52 -2.88 1.88
CA PHE A 41 -8.50 -1.86 0.81
C PHE A 41 -8.16 -2.46 -0.57
N GLY A 42 -7.84 -3.76 -0.65
CA GLY A 42 -7.45 -4.40 -1.89
C GLY A 42 -8.61 -4.52 -2.89
N GLU A 43 -8.28 -4.59 -4.18
CA GLU A 43 -9.24 -4.87 -5.25
C GLU A 43 -9.90 -6.26 -5.11
N ALA A 44 -9.16 -7.22 -4.57
CA ALA A 44 -9.60 -8.58 -4.27
C ALA A 44 -9.33 -8.93 -2.80
N ARG A 45 -9.98 -9.99 -2.33
CA ARG A 45 -9.77 -10.51 -0.97
C ARG A 45 -8.33 -11.00 -0.81
N SER A 46 -7.78 -10.79 0.37
CA SER A 46 -6.44 -11.25 0.72
C SER A 46 -6.45 -12.75 0.97
N GLU A 47 -5.50 -13.50 0.40
CA GLU A 47 -5.33 -14.93 0.67
C GLU A 47 -5.04 -15.21 2.17
N LYS A 48 -4.46 -14.24 2.88
CA LYS A 48 -4.19 -14.34 4.32
C LYS A 48 -5.42 -14.04 5.18
N LEU A 49 -6.44 -13.40 4.62
CA LEU A 49 -7.68 -13.03 5.29
C LEU A 49 -8.88 -13.30 4.37
N PRO A 50 -9.10 -14.56 3.93
CA PRO A 50 -10.08 -14.88 2.89
C PRO A 50 -11.52 -14.55 3.31
N GLU A 51 -11.83 -14.63 4.60
CA GLU A 51 -13.15 -14.33 5.15
C GLU A 51 -13.43 -12.82 5.25
N VAL A 52 -12.40 -11.98 5.24
CA VAL A 52 -12.55 -10.53 5.37
C VAL A 52 -12.92 -9.91 4.01
N PRO A 53 -14.05 -9.20 3.89
CA PRO A 53 -14.43 -8.54 2.64
C PRO A 53 -13.51 -7.35 2.32
N THR A 54 -13.46 -6.96 1.05
CA THR A 54 -12.90 -5.67 0.65
C THR A 54 -13.93 -4.56 0.87
N LEU A 55 -13.48 -3.30 0.99
CA LEU A 55 -14.40 -2.14 0.99
C LEU A 55 -15.27 -2.12 -0.27
N LYS A 56 -14.68 -2.45 -1.42
CA LYS A 56 -15.39 -2.57 -2.71
C LYS A 56 -16.50 -3.62 -2.68
N ALA A 57 -16.27 -4.77 -2.06
CA ALA A 57 -17.29 -5.81 -1.89
C ALA A 57 -18.45 -5.36 -0.99
N GLN A 58 -18.24 -4.33 -0.17
CA GLN A 58 -19.28 -3.69 0.64
C GLN A 58 -19.93 -2.48 -0.05
N GLY A 59 -19.61 -2.22 -1.32
CA GLY A 59 -20.14 -1.09 -2.09
C GLY A 59 -19.43 0.24 -1.85
N ILE A 60 -18.33 0.25 -1.09
CA ILE A 60 -17.51 1.44 -0.85
C ILE A 60 -16.42 1.49 -1.92
N VAL A 61 -16.51 2.47 -2.81
CA VAL A 61 -15.63 2.64 -3.98
C VAL A 61 -14.90 3.99 -3.94
N GLY A 62 -13.91 4.16 -4.82
CA GLY A 62 -13.14 5.41 -4.90
C GLY A 62 -12.17 5.64 -3.75
N VAL A 63 -11.87 4.57 -3.00
CA VAL A 63 -10.85 4.61 -1.95
C VAL A 63 -9.50 4.29 -2.61
N PRO A 64 -8.51 5.19 -2.52
CA PRO A 64 -7.20 4.94 -3.10
C PRO A 64 -6.59 3.64 -2.54
N PRO A 65 -5.86 2.88 -3.37
CA PRO A 65 -5.13 1.72 -2.89
C PRO A 65 -4.09 2.12 -1.83
N GLY A 66 -3.59 1.12 -1.11
CA GLY A 66 -2.61 1.32 -0.04
C GLY A 66 -1.32 2.04 -0.50
N PRO A 67 -0.46 2.42 0.45
CA PRO A 67 0.72 3.23 0.16
C PRO A 67 1.64 2.58 -0.89
N TRP A 68 2.17 3.40 -1.81
CA TRP A 68 3.12 2.99 -2.83
C TRP A 68 4.55 3.41 -2.49
N GLN A 69 5.51 2.77 -3.15
CA GLN A 69 6.94 3.07 -3.03
C GLN A 69 7.52 3.33 -4.43
N GLY A 70 8.47 4.25 -4.52
CA GLY A 70 9.11 4.62 -5.78
C GLY A 70 10.59 4.91 -5.63
N ILE A 71 11.32 4.76 -6.74
CA ILE A 71 12.74 5.14 -6.85
C ILE A 71 12.82 6.32 -7.81
N ALA A 72 13.35 7.44 -7.33
CA ALA A 72 13.57 8.64 -8.13
C ALA A 72 15.07 8.81 -8.45
N ALA A 73 15.36 9.48 -9.56
CA ALA A 73 16.71 9.83 -9.98
C ALA A 73 16.78 11.32 -10.34
N PRO A 74 17.98 11.94 -10.35
CA PRO A 74 18.15 13.34 -10.74
C PRO A 74 17.58 13.62 -12.14
N ARG A 75 16.99 14.81 -12.31
CA ARG A 75 16.41 15.25 -13.58
C ARG A 75 17.39 15.14 -14.76
N ASP A 76 18.65 15.49 -14.52
CA ASP A 76 19.69 15.57 -15.56
C ASP A 76 20.51 14.27 -15.69
N LEU A 77 19.99 13.15 -15.16
CA LEU A 77 20.64 11.85 -15.32
C LEU A 77 20.73 11.50 -16.82
N PRO A 78 21.93 11.23 -17.38
CA PRO A 78 22.03 10.97 -18.80
C PRO A 78 21.36 9.65 -19.18
N ALA A 79 20.83 9.60 -20.41
CA ALA A 79 19.96 8.52 -20.87
C ALA A 79 20.58 7.11 -20.73
N PRO A 80 21.88 6.88 -21.01
CA PRO A 80 22.49 5.56 -20.80
C PRO A 80 22.42 5.10 -19.34
N GLN A 81 22.72 5.98 -18.38
CA GLN A 81 22.67 5.66 -16.95
C GLN A 81 21.23 5.38 -16.50
N LYS A 82 20.26 6.16 -17.01
CA LYS A 82 18.83 5.90 -16.76
C LYS A 82 18.44 4.50 -17.23
N ALA A 83 18.85 4.10 -18.44
CA ALA A 83 18.57 2.78 -18.98
C ALA A 83 19.21 1.65 -18.14
N THR A 84 20.43 1.85 -17.65
CA THR A 84 21.10 0.91 -16.74
C THR A 84 20.31 0.73 -15.44
N LEU A 85 19.90 1.82 -14.80
CA LEU A 85 19.11 1.75 -13.56
C LEU A 85 17.76 1.07 -13.76
N VAL A 86 17.02 1.46 -14.80
CA VAL A 86 15.73 0.83 -15.11
C VAL A 86 15.88 -0.67 -15.34
N THR A 87 16.91 -1.09 -16.09
CA THR A 87 17.19 -2.51 -16.32
C THR A 87 17.50 -3.25 -15.02
N ALA A 88 18.39 -2.69 -14.19
CA ALA A 88 18.80 -3.31 -12.94
C ALA A 88 17.63 -3.45 -11.94
N ILE A 89 16.82 -2.39 -11.79
CA ILE A 89 15.66 -2.39 -10.89
C ILE A 89 14.58 -3.35 -11.41
N THR A 90 14.33 -3.37 -12.73
CA THR A 90 13.37 -4.31 -13.33
C THR A 90 13.76 -5.76 -13.06
N ARG A 91 15.05 -6.08 -13.21
CA ARG A 91 15.56 -7.40 -12.86
C ARG A 91 15.36 -7.72 -11.38
N ALA A 92 15.73 -6.80 -10.49
CA ALA A 92 15.58 -7.00 -9.05
C ALA A 92 14.11 -7.21 -8.65
N ALA A 93 13.17 -6.49 -9.26
CA ALA A 93 11.74 -6.65 -9.04
C ALA A 93 11.20 -8.02 -9.51
N GLN A 94 11.93 -8.74 -10.36
CA GLN A 94 11.57 -10.07 -10.86
C GLN A 94 12.28 -11.20 -10.09
N GLU A 95 13.24 -10.89 -9.21
CA GLU A 95 13.97 -11.90 -8.46
C GLU A 95 13.03 -12.70 -7.55
N PRO A 96 13.15 -14.04 -7.49
CA PRO A 96 12.27 -14.88 -6.68
C PRO A 96 12.27 -14.51 -5.20
N SER A 97 13.41 -14.06 -4.67
CA SER A 97 13.53 -13.60 -3.28
C SER A 97 12.67 -12.37 -3.00
N TRP A 98 12.56 -11.44 -3.95
CA TRP A 98 11.68 -10.28 -3.85
C TRP A 98 10.21 -10.68 -3.91
N GLN A 99 9.85 -11.55 -4.85
CA GLN A 99 8.47 -12.06 -4.95
C GLN A 99 8.05 -12.82 -3.69
N ALA A 100 8.94 -13.64 -3.13
CA ALA A 100 8.71 -14.33 -1.86
C ALA A 100 8.55 -13.34 -0.69
N PHE A 101 9.38 -12.29 -0.63
CA PHE A 101 9.25 -11.25 0.37
C PHE A 101 7.87 -10.56 0.29
N LEU A 102 7.44 -10.16 -0.90
CA LEU A 102 6.14 -9.55 -1.11
C LEU A 102 5.00 -10.47 -0.66
N GLN A 103 5.02 -11.74 -1.05
CA GLN A 103 3.99 -12.72 -0.64
C GLN A 103 3.97 -12.96 0.87
N GLN A 104 5.14 -13.10 1.50
CA GLN A 104 5.24 -13.31 2.95
C GLN A 104 4.66 -12.12 3.73
N ASN A 105 4.81 -10.91 3.20
CA ASN A 105 4.31 -9.69 3.78
C ASN A 105 2.93 -9.28 3.23
N GLY A 106 2.29 -10.10 2.39
CA GLY A 106 0.98 -9.77 1.81
C GLY A 106 0.96 -8.47 1.01
N LEU A 107 2.08 -8.10 0.39
CA LEU A 107 2.23 -6.95 -0.48
C LEU A 107 1.97 -7.35 -1.94
N ALA A 108 1.18 -6.55 -2.65
CA ALA A 108 0.99 -6.72 -4.09
C ALA A 108 2.12 -6.02 -4.86
N SER A 109 2.61 -6.65 -5.93
CA SER A 109 3.56 -6.01 -6.84
C SER A 109 2.83 -5.42 -8.04
N HIS A 110 2.85 -4.09 -8.13
CA HIS A 110 2.48 -3.35 -9.34
C HIS A 110 3.69 -2.55 -9.82
N PHE A 111 4.71 -3.28 -10.28
CA PHE A 111 5.96 -2.67 -10.70
C PHE A 111 5.78 -1.86 -12.00
N LEU A 112 6.11 -0.57 -11.95
CA LEU A 112 6.05 0.36 -13.07
C LEU A 112 7.43 0.98 -13.31
N THR A 113 7.74 1.32 -14.56
CA THR A 113 8.93 2.11 -14.93
C THR A 113 8.61 3.11 -16.04
N GLY A 114 9.50 4.08 -16.23
CA GLY A 114 9.39 5.07 -17.32
C GLY A 114 8.08 5.86 -17.25
N ALA A 115 7.45 6.07 -18.40
CA ALA A 115 6.22 6.85 -18.52
C ALA A 115 5.05 6.29 -17.70
N GLY A 116 5.07 4.99 -17.37
CA GLY A 116 4.05 4.38 -16.50
C GLY A 116 4.08 4.94 -15.07
N VAL A 117 5.27 5.23 -14.54
CA VAL A 117 5.41 5.85 -13.21
C VAL A 117 4.94 7.29 -13.24
N ASP A 118 5.30 8.04 -14.30
CA ASP A 118 4.90 9.44 -14.44
C ASP A 118 3.36 9.57 -14.51
N GLY A 119 2.70 8.67 -15.25
CA GLY A 119 1.24 8.61 -15.33
C GLY A 119 0.60 8.28 -13.99
N PHE A 120 1.12 7.27 -13.29
CA PHE A 120 0.63 6.88 -11.97
C PHE A 120 0.76 8.01 -10.94
N ILE A 121 1.92 8.68 -10.86
CA ILE A 121 2.14 9.79 -9.93
C ILE A 121 1.17 10.94 -10.21
N LYS A 122 0.94 11.24 -11.50
CA LYS A 122 -0.01 12.29 -11.89
C LYS A 122 -1.43 11.96 -11.43
N GLU A 123 -1.92 10.76 -11.76
CA GLU A 123 -3.27 10.31 -11.38
C GLU A 123 -3.46 10.28 -9.86
N GLU A 124 -2.46 9.80 -9.13
CA GLU A 124 -2.48 9.76 -7.67
C GLU A 124 -2.50 11.17 -7.06
N THR A 125 -1.71 12.09 -7.62
CA THR A 125 -1.68 13.49 -7.17
C THR A 125 -3.03 14.18 -7.40
N GLU A 126 -3.67 13.93 -8.54
CA GLU A 126 -4.99 14.47 -8.87
C GLU A 126 -6.07 13.89 -7.93
N THR A 127 -6.06 12.58 -7.73
CA THR A 127 -7.03 11.86 -6.88
C THR A 127 -6.92 12.28 -5.43
N LEU A 128 -5.71 12.22 -4.85
CA LEU A 128 -5.47 12.63 -3.46
C LEU A 128 -5.71 14.13 -3.29
N GLY A 129 -5.31 14.96 -4.25
CA GLY A 129 -5.56 16.40 -4.21
C GLY A 129 -7.05 16.74 -4.20
N ALA A 130 -7.86 16.02 -4.98
CA ALA A 130 -9.32 16.17 -4.97
C ALA A 130 -9.93 15.68 -3.64
N LEU A 131 -9.45 14.54 -3.12
CA LEU A 131 -9.90 14.00 -1.84
C LEU A 131 -9.60 14.95 -0.69
N LEU A 132 -8.36 15.44 -0.56
CA LEU A 132 -7.97 16.37 0.50
C LEU A 132 -8.83 17.64 0.50
N LYS A 133 -9.15 18.17 -0.69
CA LYS A 133 -10.07 19.31 -0.84
C LYS A 133 -11.50 18.98 -0.43
N SER A 134 -12.00 17.79 -0.76
CA SER A 134 -13.37 17.41 -0.44
C SER A 134 -13.62 17.20 1.06
N VAL A 135 -12.57 16.94 1.83
CA VAL A 135 -12.61 16.78 3.29
C VAL A 135 -12.00 17.95 4.08
N ASP A 136 -11.68 19.07 3.41
CA ASP A 136 -11.12 20.29 4.01
C ASP A 136 -9.79 20.08 4.78
N ILE A 137 -8.92 19.22 4.24
CA ILE A 137 -7.58 18.92 4.78
C ILE A 137 -6.50 19.47 3.82
N THR A 138 -6.66 20.72 3.39
CA THR A 138 -5.63 21.44 2.63
C THR A 138 -4.97 22.47 3.54
N GLN A 139 -3.90 22.06 4.23
CA GLN A 139 -2.98 22.96 4.93
C GLN A 139 -1.68 23.08 4.15
#